data_AF-A0A0W8CGK1-F1
#
_entry.id   AF-A0A0W8CGK1-F1
#
_cell.length_a   1.000
_cell.length_b   1.000
_cell.length_c   1.000
_cell.angle_alpha   90.00
_cell.angle_beta   90.00
_cell.angle_gamma   90.00
#
_symmetry.space_group_name_H-M   'P 1'
#
loop_
_entity.id
_entity.type
_entity.pdbx_description
1 polymer ?
#
loop_
_entity_poly.entity_id
_entity_poly.type
_entity_poly.pdbx_seq_one_letter_code
_entity_poly.pdbx_strand_id
1 'polypeptide(L)'
;MVTDRCSTAGLLVVLSHLYPQYMLVFMYLLILDFSSHWYHMYSSRGHHKVVAAERNFLLRFYYGCYPFFGFCCVGTELFYILLYVLHFDPTLLIPFINVPVMQLCYYVCLPACVCKNITNVAQLCSAAYSVAAEDVALANKAK
;
A
#
# COMPACT_ATOMS: atom_id res chain seq x y z
N MET A 1 0.06 13.01 1.91
CA MET A 1 0.61 11.64 1.89
C MET A 1 0.96 11.16 3.29
N VAL A 2 1.67 11.93 4.12
CA VAL A 2 1.97 11.52 5.51
C VAL A 2 0.71 11.29 6.36
N THR A 3 -0.30 12.17 6.29
CA THR A 3 -1.56 12.04 7.06
C THR A 3 -2.35 10.78 6.71
N ASP A 4 -2.47 10.47 5.42
CA ASP A 4 -3.08 9.25 4.90
C ASP A 4 -2.39 8.01 5.50
N ARG A 5 -1.06 7.95 5.44
CA ARG A 5 -0.24 6.84 5.96
C ARG A 5 -0.37 6.68 7.47
N CYS A 6 -0.40 7.77 8.22
CA CYS A 6 -0.62 7.74 9.66
C CYS A 6 -2.02 7.20 10.01
N SER A 7 -3.04 7.55 9.21
CA SER A 7 -4.41 7.03 9.38
C SER A 7 -4.45 5.53 9.13
N THR A 8 -3.89 5.05 8.01
CA THR A 8 -3.82 3.62 7.67
C THR A 8 -3.08 2.83 8.75
N ALA A 9 -1.95 3.35 9.24
CA ALA A 9 -1.17 2.72 10.29
C ALA A 9 -1.96 2.61 11.60
N GLY A 10 -2.65 3.68 12.01
CA GLY A 10 -3.52 3.66 13.20
C GLY A 10 -4.62 2.62 13.07
N LEU A 11 -5.27 2.55 11.91
CA LEU A 11 -6.36 1.61 11.65
C LEU A 11 -5.87 0.15 11.62
N LEU A 12 -4.71 -0.13 11.03
CA LEU A 12 -4.06 -1.44 11.04
C LEU A 12 -3.72 -1.90 12.46
N VAL A 13 -3.23 -1.00 13.31
CA VAL A 13 -2.96 -1.31 14.72
C VAL A 13 -4.25 -1.66 15.46
N VAL A 14 -5.32 -0.89 15.28
CA VAL A 14 -6.64 -1.21 15.88
C VAL A 14 -7.14 -2.57 15.40
N LEU A 15 -7.08 -2.84 14.10
CA LEU A 15 -7.47 -4.13 13.52
C LEU A 15 -6.65 -5.31 14.03
N SER A 16 -5.35 -5.09 14.30
CA SER A 16 -4.47 -6.12 14.85
C SER A 16 -4.90 -6.58 16.24
N HIS A 17 -5.49 -5.68 17.04
CA HIS A 17 -6.05 -6.01 18.34
C HIS A 17 -7.42 -6.70 18.23
N LEU A 18 -8.27 -6.29 17.28
CA LEU A 18 -9.59 -6.90 17.05
C LEU A 18 -9.50 -8.30 16.43
N TYR A 19 -8.47 -8.55 15.62
CA TYR A 19 -8.23 -9.82 14.93
C TYR A 19 -6.85 -10.39 15.28
N PRO A 20 -6.65 -10.90 16.52
CA PRO A 20 -5.33 -11.35 16.98
C PRO A 20 -4.73 -12.48 16.12
N GLN A 21 -5.58 -13.30 15.52
CA GLN A 21 -5.19 -14.37 14.57
C GLN A 21 -4.50 -13.85 13.30
N TYR A 22 -4.73 -12.61 12.89
CA TYR A 22 -4.13 -11.97 11.72
C TYR A 22 -3.14 -10.85 12.07
N MET A 23 -2.78 -10.70 13.35
CA MET A 23 -1.90 -9.64 13.85
C MET A 23 -0.58 -9.55 13.06
N LEU A 24 0.05 -10.69 12.77
CA LEU A 24 1.31 -10.74 12.01
C LEU A 24 1.15 -10.20 10.58
N VAL A 25 0.00 -10.43 9.96
CA VAL A 25 -0.29 -9.93 8.61
C VAL A 25 -0.42 -8.41 8.65
N PHE A 26 -1.20 -7.86 9.58
CA PHE A 26 -1.34 -6.41 9.71
C PHE A 26 -0.01 -5.72 10.05
N MET A 27 0.80 -6.33 10.92
CA MET A 27 2.14 -5.85 11.24
C MET A 27 3.05 -5.84 10.00
N TYR A 28 3.03 -6.92 9.20
CA TYR A 28 3.80 -6.98 7.96
C TYR A 28 3.36 -5.91 6.96
N LEU A 29 2.05 -5.73 6.77
CA LEU A 29 1.50 -4.71 5.87
C LEU A 29 1.92 -3.30 6.29
N LEU A 30 1.90 -3.01 7.59
CA LEU A 30 2.35 -1.74 8.15
C LEU A 30 3.84 -1.51 7.87
N ILE A 31 4.70 -2.49 8.16
CA ILE A 31 6.15 -2.39 7.93
C ILE A 31 6.46 -2.22 6.44
N LEU A 32 5.77 -2.96 5.58
CA LEU A 32 5.91 -2.86 4.13
C LEU A 32 5.53 -1.47 3.61
N ASP A 33 4.44 -0.90 4.12
CA ASP A 33 3.98 0.42 3.70
C ASP A 33 4.96 1.53 4.12
N PHE A 34 5.45 1.51 5.36
CA PHE A 34 6.47 2.45 5.84
C PHE A 34 7.80 2.31 5.09
N SER A 35 8.30 1.08 4.93
CA SER A 35 9.58 0.84 4.27
C SER A 35 9.55 1.23 2.79
N SER A 36 8.52 0.82 2.05
CA SER A 36 8.37 1.17 0.63
C SER A 36 8.32 2.69 0.41
N HIS A 37 7.59 3.41 1.26
CA HIS A 37 7.50 4.86 1.17
C HIS A 37 8.81 5.55 1.55
N TRP A 38 9.48 5.11 2.61
CA TRP A 38 10.77 5.65 3.03
C TRP A 38 11.84 5.49 1.95
N TYR A 39 11.98 4.29 1.40
CA TYR A 39 12.93 4.02 0.31
C TYR A 39 12.61 4.86 -0.92
N HIS A 40 11.33 4.98 -1.28
CA HIS A 40 10.93 5.80 -2.42
C HIS A 40 11.26 7.29 -2.20
N MET A 41 10.95 7.83 -1.03
CA MET A 41 11.32 9.20 -0.65
C MET A 41 12.83 9.41 -0.67
N TYR A 42 13.60 8.48 -0.11
CA TYR A 42 15.05 8.55 -0.07
C TYR A 42 15.67 8.52 -1.47
N SER A 43 15.28 7.55 -2.30
CA SER A 43 15.73 7.44 -3.70
C SER A 43 15.36 8.65 -4.56
N SER A 44 14.30 9.39 -4.18
CA SER A 44 13.85 10.57 -4.92
C SER A 44 14.63 11.85 -4.58
N ARG A 45 15.54 11.82 -3.59
CA ARG A 45 16.37 12.98 -3.17
C ARG A 45 17.64 13.17 -4.00
N GLY A 46 18.04 12.18 -4.82
CA GLY A 46 19.24 12.24 -5.66
C GLY A 46 19.12 13.18 -6.87
N HIS A 47 20.25 13.77 -7.29
CA HIS A 47 20.32 14.70 -8.43
C HIS A 47 20.15 14.03 -9.80
N HIS A 48 20.46 12.72 -9.93
CA HIS A 48 20.24 11.94 -11.14
C HIS A 48 18.91 11.18 -11.01
N LYS A 49 17.81 11.86 -11.34
CA LYS A 49 16.45 11.28 -11.34
C LYS A 49 16.31 10.15 -12.35
N VAL A 50 16.71 8.93 -11.99
CA VAL A 50 16.20 7.74 -12.68
C VAL A 50 14.83 7.47 -12.08
N VAL A 51 13.79 8.00 -12.73
CA VAL A 51 12.40 7.89 -12.28
C VAL A 51 12.05 6.41 -12.17
N ALA A 52 11.73 5.94 -10.96
CA ALA A 52 11.36 4.54 -10.68
C ALA A 52 10.22 4.00 -11.59
N ALA A 53 9.39 4.89 -12.14
CA ALA A 53 8.31 4.55 -13.08
C ALA A 53 8.79 4.10 -14.47
N GLU A 54 10.00 4.45 -14.90
CA GLU A 54 10.55 4.02 -16.20
C GLU A 54 10.94 2.53 -16.19
N ARG A 55 11.23 1.97 -15.01
CA ARG A 55 11.89 0.66 -14.91
C ARG A 55 10.96 -0.51 -14.70
N ASN A 56 9.85 -0.30 -13.99
CA ASN A 56 8.88 -1.34 -13.69
C ASN A 56 7.57 -1.08 -14.45
N PHE A 57 7.26 -1.97 -15.42
CA PHE A 57 6.01 -1.93 -16.19
C PHE A 57 4.77 -1.84 -15.28
N LEU A 58 4.78 -2.55 -14.16
CA LEU A 58 3.70 -2.52 -13.17
C LEU A 58 3.52 -1.14 -12.54
N LEU A 59 4.61 -0.46 -12.15
CA LEU A 59 4.54 0.90 -11.63
C LEU A 59 4.08 1.87 -12.71
N ARG A 60 4.57 1.71 -13.95
CA ARG A 60 4.17 2.56 -15.07
C ARG A 60 2.67 2.46 -15.36
N PHE A 61 2.11 1.24 -15.30
CA PHE A 61 0.68 1.02 -15.43
C PHE A 61 -0.10 1.61 -14.23
N TYR A 62 0.38 1.37 -13.01
CA TYR A 62 -0.24 1.86 -11.78
C TYR A 62 -0.33 3.39 -11.75
N TYR A 63 0.75 4.09 -12.12
CA TYR A 63 0.78 5.55 -12.18
C TYR A 63 0.20 6.13 -13.47
N GLY A 64 0.16 5.35 -14.57
CA GLY A 64 -0.40 5.77 -15.84
C GLY A 64 -1.92 5.72 -15.90
N CYS A 65 -2.55 4.82 -15.13
CA CYS A 65 -4.01 4.67 -15.09
C CYS A 65 -4.60 5.29 -13.81
N TYR A 66 -5.02 6.55 -13.92
CA TYR A 66 -5.61 7.29 -12.80
C TYR A 66 -6.81 6.61 -12.10
N PRO A 67 -7.80 6.02 -12.82
CA PRO A 67 -8.91 5.34 -12.15
C PRO A 67 -8.46 4.07 -11.40
N PHE A 68 -7.45 3.35 -11.90
CA PHE A 68 -6.89 2.19 -11.22
C PHE A 68 -6.11 2.58 -9.96
N PHE A 69 -5.34 3.67 -10.03
CA PHE A 69 -4.66 4.26 -8.88
C PHE A 69 -5.67 4.64 -7.78
N GLY A 70 -6.74 5.34 -8.15
CA GLY A 70 -7.81 5.73 -7.22
C GLY A 70 -8.51 4.53 -6.60
N PHE A 71 -8.84 3.52 -7.41
CA PHE A 71 -9.45 2.27 -6.94
C PHE A 71 -8.57 1.55 -5.91
N CYS A 72 -7.26 1.44 -6.15
CA CYS A 72 -6.35 0.79 -5.23
C CYS A 72 -6.22 1.55 -3.90
N CYS A 73 -6.10 2.88 -3.94
CA CYS A 73 -6.01 3.69 -2.71
C CYS A 73 -7.32 3.66 -1.91
N VAL A 74 -8.44 4.04 -2.53
CA VAL A 74 -9.74 4.12 -1.86
C VAL A 74 -10.21 2.72 -1.44
N GLY A 75 -10.03 1.71 -2.29
CA GLY A 75 -10.43 0.34 -2.00
C GLY A 75 -9.67 -0.27 -0.82
N THR A 76 -8.39 0.07 -0.64
CA THR A 76 -7.59 -0.40 0.50
C THR A 76 -8.02 0.26 1.80
N GLU A 77 -8.20 1.59 1.81
CA GLU A 77 -8.70 2.31 2.99
C GLU A 77 -10.10 1.82 3.39
N LEU A 78 -10.97 1.66 2.39
CA LEU A 78 -12.32 1.14 2.60
C LEU A 78 -12.29 -0.29 3.12
N PHE A 79 -11.38 -1.15 2.65
CA PHE A 79 -11.23 -2.51 3.15
C PHE A 79 -11.02 -2.55 4.67
N TYR A 80 -10.10 -1.72 5.18
CA TYR A 80 -9.79 -1.69 6.60
C TYR A 80 -10.95 -1.13 7.44
N ILE A 81 -11.64 -0.11 6.94
CA ILE A 81 -12.82 0.46 7.61
C ILE A 81 -13.95 -0.59 7.65
N LEU A 82 -14.19 -1.29 6.54
CA LEU A 82 -15.23 -2.32 6.47
C LEU A 82 -14.90 -3.52 7.35
N LEU A 83 -13.64 -3.94 7.44
CA LEU A 83 -13.18 -4.96 8.39
C LEU A 83 -13.47 -4.56 9.84
N TYR A 84 -13.22 -3.29 10.20
CA TYR A 84 -13.54 -2.77 11.52
C TYR A 84 -15.04 -2.84 11.80
N VAL A 85 -15.88 -2.40 10.86
CA VAL A 85 -17.35 -2.41 11.01
C VAL A 85 -17.90 -3.84 11.10
N LEU A 86 -17.42 -4.75 10.24
CA LEU A 86 -17.84 -6.16 10.22
C LEU A 86 -17.46 -6.93 11.49
N HIS A 87 -16.45 -6.46 12.23
CA HIS A 87 -16.11 -7.04 13.53
C HIS A 87 -17.24 -6.84 14.55
N PHE A 88 -17.88 -5.68 14.55
CA PHE A 88 -18.97 -5.35 15.48
C PHE A 88 -20.34 -5.82 14.96
N ASP A 89 -20.61 -5.63 13.66
CA ASP A 89 -21.88 -6.01 13.02
C ASP A 89 -21.66 -6.84 11.76
N PRO A 90 -21.55 -8.18 11.88
CA PRO A 90 -21.24 -9.06 10.75
C PRO A 90 -22.40 -9.22 9.75
N THR A 91 -23.63 -8.88 10.15
CA THR A 91 -24.85 -9.00 9.33
C THR A 91 -25.27 -7.68 8.67
N LEU A 92 -24.42 -6.65 8.74
CA LEU A 92 -24.73 -5.33 8.20
C LEU A 92 -25.00 -5.40 6.68
N LEU A 93 -26.16 -4.91 6.29
CA LEU A 93 -26.56 -4.74 4.89
C LEU A 93 -26.32 -3.29 4.46
N ILE A 94 -25.89 -3.11 3.22
CA ILE A 94 -25.76 -1.76 2.66
C ILE A 94 -27.18 -1.18 2.52
N PRO A 95 -27.50 -0.05 3.17
CA PRO A 95 -28.78 0.63 2.97
C PRO A 95 -28.94 0.89 1.46
N PHE A 96 -30.14 0.70 0.92
CA PHE A 96 -30.50 0.87 -0.50
C PHE A 96 -30.24 -0.30 -1.47
N ILE A 97 -29.25 -1.18 -1.24
CA ILE A 97 -28.86 -2.21 -2.23
C ILE A 97 -29.14 -3.65 -1.74
N ASN A 98 -29.45 -3.85 -0.44
CA ASN A 98 -29.70 -5.19 0.15
C ASN A 98 -28.58 -6.21 -0.09
N VAL A 99 -27.36 -5.74 -0.38
CA VAL A 99 -26.17 -6.58 -0.52
C VAL A 99 -25.44 -6.59 0.83
N PRO A 100 -24.99 -7.77 1.32
CA PRO A 100 -24.21 -7.85 2.54
C PRO A 100 -22.88 -7.13 2.37
N VAL A 101 -22.54 -6.27 3.34
CA VAL A 101 -21.28 -5.50 3.37
C VAL A 101 -20.06 -6.41 3.28
N MET A 102 -20.19 -7.64 3.79
CA MET A 102 -19.20 -8.70 3.70
C MET A 102 -18.81 -9.02 2.24
N GLN A 103 -19.78 -9.13 1.33
CA GLN A 103 -19.49 -9.42 -0.08
C GLN A 103 -18.75 -8.25 -0.73
N LEU A 104 -19.14 -7.01 -0.46
CA LEU A 104 -18.43 -5.84 -0.96
C LEU A 104 -16.97 -5.83 -0.46
N CYS A 105 -16.78 -6.07 0.84
CA CYS A 105 -15.47 -6.08 1.48
C CYS A 105 -14.52 -7.12 0.83
N TYR A 106 -14.98 -8.36 0.67
CA TYR A 106 -14.13 -9.42 0.13
C TYR A 106 -14.04 -9.45 -1.40
N TYR A 107 -15.09 -9.13 -2.15
CA TYR A 107 -15.04 -9.21 -3.62
C TYR A 107 -14.47 -7.96 -4.29
N VAL A 108 -14.57 -6.79 -3.65
CA VAL A 108 -14.12 -5.52 -4.25
C VAL A 108 -12.92 -4.95 -3.52
N CYS A 109 -12.98 -4.87 -2.19
CA CYS A 109 -11.96 -4.17 -1.41
C CYS A 109 -10.71 -5.04 -1.17
N LEU A 110 -10.87 -6.35 -0.99
CA LEU A 110 -9.73 -7.27 -0.86
C LEU A 110 -8.82 -7.32 -2.11
N PRO A 111 -9.33 -7.46 -3.35
CA PRO A 111 -8.45 -7.42 -4.52
C PRO A 111 -7.77 -6.06 -4.68
N ALA A 112 -8.44 -4.95 -4.34
CA ALA A 112 -7.83 -3.62 -4.32
C ALA A 112 -6.65 -3.56 -3.32
N CYS A 113 -6.84 -4.09 -2.11
CA CYS A 113 -5.81 -4.20 -1.08
C CYS A 113 -4.63 -5.06 -1.53
N VAL A 114 -4.88 -6.21 -2.15
CA VAL A 114 -3.82 -7.09 -2.68
C VAL A 114 -3.03 -6.37 -3.79
N CYS A 115 -3.71 -5.77 -4.77
CA CYS A 115 -3.05 -5.01 -5.83
C CYS A 115 -2.21 -3.85 -5.29
N LYS A 116 -2.72 -3.15 -4.26
CA LYS A 116 -1.99 -2.08 -3.59
C LYS A 116 -0.72 -2.58 -2.93
N ASN A 117 -0.79 -3.71 -2.21
CA ASN A 117 0.37 -4.30 -1.54
C ASN A 117 1.41 -4.81 -2.53
N ILE A 118 1.00 -5.43 -3.64
CA ILE A 118 1.92 -5.82 -4.72
C ILE A 118 2.63 -4.58 -5.28
N THR A 119 1.91 -3.48 -5.45
CA THR A 119 2.49 -2.21 -5.90
C THR A 119 3.51 -1.66 -4.89
N ASN A 120 3.21 -1.71 -3.59
CA ASN A 120 4.13 -1.31 -2.53
C ASN A 120 5.43 -2.13 -2.56
N VAL A 121 5.35 -3.45 -2.77
CA VAL A 121 6.54 -4.32 -2.93
C VAL A 121 7.34 -3.91 -4.17
N ALA A 122 6.67 -3.77 -5.32
CA ALA A 122 7.35 -3.40 -6.56
C ALA A 122 8.02 -2.01 -6.46
N GLN A 123 7.40 -1.09 -5.71
CA GLN A 123 7.94 0.24 -5.43
C GLN A 123 9.16 0.15 -4.51
N LEU A 124 9.12 -0.67 -3.47
CA LEU A 124 10.24 -0.92 -2.59
C LEU A 124 11.44 -1.50 -3.35
N CYS A 125 11.24 -2.54 -4.16
CA CYS A 125 12.30 -3.16 -4.96
C CYS A 125 12.92 -2.16 -5.95
N SER A 126 12.10 -1.36 -6.63
CA SER A 126 12.60 -0.34 -7.56
C SER A 126 13.45 0.70 -6.83
N ALA A 127 12.96 1.20 -5.69
CA ALA A 127 13.65 2.24 -4.93
C ALA A 127 14.95 1.71 -4.30
N ALA A 128 14.94 0.50 -3.75
CA ALA A 128 16.12 -0.14 -3.19
C ALA A 128 17.23 -0.31 -4.24
N TYR A 129 16.87 -0.68 -5.47
CA TYR A 129 17.85 -0.75 -6.55
C TYR A 129 18.43 0.63 -6.90
N SER A 130 17.58 1.66 -7.01
CA SER A 130 18.07 3.02 -7.33
C SER A 130 19.07 3.51 -6.29
N VAL A 131 18.80 3.26 -5.01
CA VAL A 131 19.73 3.59 -3.91
C VAL A 131 21.05 2.82 -4.05
N ALA A 132 20.99 1.51 -4.29
CA ALA A 132 22.20 0.71 -4.48
C ALA A 132 23.04 1.17 -5.69
N ALA A 133 22.39 1.60 -6.78
CA ALA A 133 23.08 2.13 -7.94
C ALA A 133 23.76 3.47 -7.65
N GLU A 134 23.13 4.34 -6.86
CA GLU A 134 23.74 5.59 -6.39
C GLU A 134 24.95 5.33 -5.48
N ASP A 135 24.83 4.40 -4.54
CA ASP A 135 25.93 4.02 -3.64
C ASP A 135 27.15 3.49 -4.41
N VAL A 136 26.92 2.64 -5.42
CA VAL A 136 28.00 2.15 -6.30
C VAL A 136 28.64 3.29 -7.09
N ALA A 137 27.84 4.22 -7.61
CA ALA A 137 28.35 5.37 -8.35
C ALA A 137 29.19 6.31 -7.46
N LEU A 138 28.80 6.51 -6.20
CA LEU A 138 29.57 7.27 -5.22
C LEU A 138 30.88 6.57 -4.86
N ALA A 139 30.84 5.26 -4.63
CA ALA A 139 32.04 4.45 -4.32
C ALA A 139 33.06 4.46 -5.46
N ASN A 140 32.60 4.42 -6.71
CA ASN A 140 33.48 4.48 -7.88
C ASN A 140 34.11 5.85 -8.12
N LYS A 141 33.47 6.95 -7.68
CA LYS A 141 34.04 8.32 -7.75
C LYS A 141 35.08 8.60 -6.66
N ALA A 142 35.07 7.82 -5.59
CA ALA A 142 36.01 7.95 -4.47
C ALA A 142 37.33 7.18 -4.68
N LYS A 143 37.41 6.37 -5.75
CA LYS A 143 38.65 5.73 -6.24
C LYS A 143 39.27 6.57 -7.34
#